data_AF-A0A0F8E785-F1
#
_entry.id   AF-A0A0F8E785-F1
#
_cell.length_a   1.000
_cell.length_b   1.000
_cell.length_c   1.000
_cell.angle_alpha   90.00
_cell.angle_beta   90.00
_cell.angle_gamma   90.00
#
_symmetry.space_group_name_H-M   'P 1'
#
loop_
_entity.id
_entity.type
_entity.pdbx_description
1 polymer ?
#
loop_
_entity_poly.entity_id
_entity_poly.type
_entity_poly.pdbx_seq_one_letter_code
_entity_poly.pdbx_strand_id
1 'polypeptide(L)'
;MSNLDKASPESYSFFSRNWLWHEALSVRKQTASLLEGELRSTVAYPRTIPRSLREKIAEVIALEILFEQPYEIKDAERFIGLFGAFYPIFLTLRNSRPWPGLQKIAKRSRGAGIACLKLLLPLIYDLMERFSAARDGGSKTGLFKGFDAETEAILREFEKILKQTLLLWESRNSEDLSVRNSQLPSPVSGKSDIYESVLSFMQKDCCQSFLDGMLEGLYCRMQEFISEMEENLDLFDTLALLFPGRNWSYSVKELKKEPFYVQLKMLKNYSAFFEKNPDLRRIVNFIGRREFDPPADRIRYSPFGKNRIQTVRFSDSINNLLPMEAAKLLNPALKRKFYADMLEGKLLSYQLLGKHYTGPVSYTHLTLPTKRIV
;
A
#
# COMPACT_ATOMS: atom_id res chain seq x y z
N MET A 1 -56.84 32.59 -35.08
CA MET A 1 -57.29 32.42 -33.68
C MET A 1 -56.20 31.60 -33.00
N SER A 2 -55.24 32.29 -32.36
CA SER A 2 -55.11 32.49 -30.88
C SER A 2 -54.45 31.27 -30.21
N ASN A 3 -53.13 31.28 -29.95
CA ASN A 3 -52.37 31.84 -28.81
C ASN A 3 -52.40 30.98 -27.52
N LEU A 4 -51.22 30.96 -26.86
CA LEU A 4 -50.84 30.44 -25.52
C LEU A 4 -50.39 28.95 -25.52
N ASP A 5 -49.22 28.54 -25.01
CA ASP A 5 -48.42 29.11 -23.92
C ASP A 5 -46.90 28.90 -24.06
N LYS A 6 -46.17 29.92 -23.59
CA LYS A 6 -44.74 29.89 -23.25
C LYS A 6 -44.53 29.13 -21.94
N ALA A 7 -43.56 28.23 -21.89
CA ALA A 7 -42.94 27.80 -20.63
C ALA A 7 -41.41 27.93 -20.74
N SER A 8 -40.84 28.71 -19.84
CA SER A 8 -39.41 29.01 -19.64
C SER A 8 -38.63 27.81 -19.09
N PRO A 9 -37.35 27.60 -19.49
CA PRO A 9 -36.45 26.67 -18.82
C PRO A 9 -35.52 27.44 -17.85
N GLU A 10 -36.05 27.91 -16.73
CA GLU A 10 -35.24 28.48 -15.65
C GLU A 10 -35.59 27.83 -14.33
N SER A 11 -35.03 26.64 -14.09
CA SER A 11 -34.70 26.11 -12.76
C SER A 11 -34.19 24.70 -12.98
N TYR A 12 -32.89 24.47 -12.74
CA TYR A 12 -32.25 23.21 -12.32
C TYR A 12 -30.76 23.26 -12.71
N SER A 13 -29.96 24.06 -12.01
CA SER A 13 -28.49 23.91 -12.01
C SER A 13 -27.79 24.43 -10.74
N PHE A 14 -28.54 24.67 -9.65
CA PHE A 14 -27.94 25.17 -8.40
C PHE A 14 -27.28 24.07 -7.54
N PHE A 15 -27.71 22.81 -7.65
CA PHE A 15 -27.16 21.71 -6.83
C PHE A 15 -25.88 21.05 -7.41
N SER A 16 -25.57 21.24 -8.69
CA SER A 16 -24.35 20.69 -9.29
C SER A 16 -23.09 21.50 -8.94
N ARG A 17 -23.24 22.81 -8.69
CA ARG A 17 -22.10 23.67 -8.36
C ARG A 17 -21.57 23.42 -6.95
N ASN A 18 -22.44 23.20 -5.95
CA ASN A 18 -22.01 23.04 -4.56
C ASN A 18 -21.14 21.78 -4.31
N TRP A 19 -21.35 20.69 -5.06
CA TRP A 19 -20.54 19.47 -4.91
C TRP A 19 -19.05 19.70 -5.24
N LEU A 20 -18.77 20.37 -6.36
CA LEU A 20 -17.40 20.67 -6.80
C LEU A 20 -16.66 21.58 -5.82
N TRP A 21 -17.36 22.53 -5.18
CA TRP A 21 -16.76 23.39 -4.15
C TRP A 21 -16.44 22.60 -2.86
N HIS A 22 -17.31 21.67 -2.46
CA HIS A 22 -17.05 20.81 -1.31
C HIS A 22 -15.91 19.82 -1.57
N GLU A 23 -15.81 19.27 -2.78
CA GLU A 23 -14.66 18.46 -3.21
C GLU A 23 -13.36 19.27 -3.22
N ALA A 24 -13.33 20.47 -3.82
CA ALA A 24 -12.14 21.30 -3.86
C ALA A 24 -11.67 21.74 -2.46
N LEU A 25 -12.61 22.08 -1.56
CA LEU A 25 -12.30 22.41 -0.17
C LEU A 25 -11.87 21.18 0.64
N SER A 26 -12.43 20.01 0.36
CA SER A 26 -12.03 18.73 0.96
C SER A 26 -10.62 18.35 0.54
N VAL A 27 -10.33 18.40 -0.76
CA VAL A 27 -9.00 18.11 -1.31
C VAL A 27 -7.96 19.08 -0.76
N ARG A 28 -8.27 20.38 -0.66
CA ARG A 28 -7.35 21.36 -0.07
C ARG A 28 -7.06 21.12 1.41
N LYS A 29 -8.04 20.65 2.19
CA LYS A 29 -7.82 20.24 3.58
C LYS A 29 -7.01 18.96 3.68
N GLN A 30 -7.23 18.02 2.76
CA GLN A 30 -6.49 16.76 2.69
C GLN A 30 -5.03 16.98 2.27
N THR A 31 -4.76 17.86 1.30
CA THR A 31 -3.40 18.25 0.89
C THR A 31 -2.68 18.94 2.03
N ALA A 32 -3.33 19.89 2.72
CA ALA A 32 -2.74 20.54 3.90
C ALA A 32 -2.37 19.53 5.01
N SER A 33 -3.28 18.60 5.33
CA SER A 33 -3.01 17.52 6.30
C SER A 33 -1.87 16.61 5.87
N LEU A 34 -1.74 16.33 4.57
CA LEU A 34 -0.68 15.50 4.01
C LEU A 34 0.68 16.21 4.05
N LEU A 35 0.71 17.52 3.78
CA LEU A 35 1.91 18.34 3.87
C LEU A 35 2.39 18.53 5.32
N GLU A 36 1.47 18.76 6.26
CA GLU A 36 1.79 18.96 7.68
C GLU A 36 2.11 17.67 8.44
N GLY A 37 1.57 16.53 7.98
CA GLY A 37 1.79 15.22 8.58
C GLY A 37 2.90 14.44 7.89
N GLU A 38 2.56 13.80 6.77
CA GLU A 38 3.39 12.76 6.16
C GLU A 38 4.57 13.32 5.36
N LEU A 39 4.39 14.45 4.66
CA LEU A 39 5.46 15.09 3.85
C LEU A 39 6.25 16.16 4.59
N ARG A 40 5.91 16.45 5.86
CA ARG A 40 6.55 17.52 6.63
C ARG A 40 8.06 17.36 6.70
N SER A 41 8.57 16.14 6.91
CA SER A 41 10.01 15.88 6.95
C SER A 41 10.71 16.21 5.62
N THR A 42 10.01 16.01 4.51
CA THR A 42 10.53 16.24 3.15
C THR A 42 10.50 17.74 2.80
N VAL A 43 9.39 18.41 3.11
CA VAL A 43 9.15 19.82 2.75
C VAL A 43 9.77 20.79 3.76
N ALA A 44 10.00 20.39 5.02
CA ALA A 44 10.64 21.25 6.01
C ALA A 44 12.18 21.24 5.95
N TYR A 45 12.79 20.29 5.24
CA TYR A 45 14.25 20.17 5.15
C TYR A 45 14.89 21.48 4.66
N PRO A 46 15.94 22.05 5.26
CA PRO A 46 16.50 23.34 4.82
C PRO A 46 17.03 23.30 3.37
N ARG A 47 16.68 24.32 2.57
CA ARG A 47 16.88 24.40 1.13
C ARG A 47 17.03 25.86 0.69
N THR A 48 17.60 26.10 -0.49
CA THR A 48 17.66 27.43 -1.12
C THR A 48 16.25 27.91 -1.48
N ILE A 49 15.38 26.98 -1.90
CA ILE A 49 13.99 27.28 -2.20
C ILE A 49 13.22 27.57 -0.90
N PRO A 50 12.49 28.71 -0.81
CA PRO A 50 11.72 29.06 0.38
C PRO A 50 10.68 27.99 0.72
N ARG A 51 10.47 27.75 2.03
CA ARG A 51 9.57 26.69 2.49
C ARG A 51 8.14 26.83 1.95
N SER A 52 7.59 28.04 1.94
CA SER A 52 6.24 28.33 1.43
C SER A 52 6.07 27.95 -0.05
N LEU A 53 7.13 28.09 -0.85
CA LEU A 53 7.12 27.69 -2.26
C LEU A 53 7.30 26.19 -2.42
N ARG A 54 8.10 25.55 -1.58
CA ARG A 54 8.22 24.08 -1.57
C ARG A 54 6.90 23.41 -1.21
N GLU A 55 6.17 23.95 -0.25
CA GLU A 55 4.81 23.50 0.10
C GLU A 55 3.85 23.62 -1.10
N LYS A 56 3.88 24.73 -1.85
CA LYS A 56 3.07 24.92 -3.06
C LYS A 56 3.46 23.97 -4.20
N ILE A 57 4.76 23.74 -4.43
CA ILE A 57 5.23 22.76 -5.41
C ILE A 57 4.76 21.35 -5.02
N ALA A 58 4.87 21.01 -3.74
CA ALA A 58 4.40 19.73 -3.22
C ALA A 58 2.88 19.56 -3.34
N GLU A 59 2.11 20.64 -3.13
CA GLU A 59 0.66 20.65 -3.35
C GLU A 59 0.32 20.34 -4.82
N VAL A 60 0.95 21.03 -5.78
CA VAL A 60 0.73 20.80 -7.23
C VAL A 60 1.00 19.34 -7.60
N ILE A 61 2.13 18.79 -7.16
CA ILE A 61 2.52 17.42 -7.48
C ILE A 61 1.62 16.39 -6.76
N ALA A 62 1.23 16.66 -5.51
CA ALA A 62 0.32 15.80 -4.77
C ALA A 62 -1.07 15.72 -5.43
N LEU A 63 -1.59 16.84 -5.95
CA LEU A 63 -2.86 16.88 -6.68
C LEU A 63 -2.83 15.97 -7.91
N GLU A 64 -1.75 16.06 -8.71
CA GLU A 64 -1.56 15.26 -9.92
C GLU A 64 -1.36 13.76 -9.66
N ILE A 65 -0.67 13.39 -8.57
CA ILE A 65 -0.30 11.99 -8.29
C ILE A 65 -1.33 11.29 -7.40
N LEU A 66 -1.79 11.92 -6.32
CA LEU A 66 -2.59 11.28 -5.27
C LEU A 66 -4.09 11.48 -5.41
N PHE A 67 -4.51 12.66 -5.90
CA PHE A 67 -5.93 13.04 -5.85
C PHE A 67 -6.65 12.87 -7.18
N GLU A 68 -5.98 12.34 -8.21
CA GLU A 68 -6.51 12.15 -9.57
C GLU A 68 -7.11 13.42 -10.19
N GLN A 69 -6.80 14.58 -9.60
CA GLN A 69 -7.22 15.88 -10.08
C GLN A 69 -6.03 16.46 -10.83
N PRO A 70 -6.02 16.40 -12.19
CA PRO A 70 -4.97 17.07 -12.93
C PRO A 70 -4.99 18.53 -12.54
N TYR A 71 -3.83 19.06 -12.15
CA TYR A 71 -3.73 20.44 -11.76
C TYR A 71 -3.94 21.29 -13.02
N GLU A 72 -5.13 21.87 -13.14
CA GLU A 72 -5.46 22.73 -14.27
C GLU A 72 -4.78 24.08 -14.12
N ILE A 73 -3.79 24.32 -14.98
CA ILE A 73 -3.15 25.63 -15.12
C ILE A 73 -4.12 26.53 -15.91
N LYS A 74 -5.01 27.21 -15.18
CA LYS A 74 -6.01 28.13 -15.77
C LYS A 74 -5.38 29.39 -16.35
N ASP A 75 -4.29 29.84 -15.73
CA ASP A 75 -3.57 31.07 -16.08
C ASP A 75 -2.08 30.78 -16.02
N ALA A 76 -1.48 30.57 -17.20
CA ALA A 76 -0.06 30.27 -17.34
C ALA A 76 0.82 31.45 -16.89
N GLU A 77 0.37 32.69 -17.09
CA GLU A 77 1.10 33.88 -16.67
C GLU A 77 1.21 33.96 -15.15
N ARG A 78 0.11 33.74 -14.44
CA ARG A 78 0.12 33.68 -12.97
C ARG A 78 0.92 32.49 -12.45
N PHE A 79 0.82 31.35 -13.11
CA PHE A 79 1.57 30.16 -12.70
C PHE A 79 3.08 30.38 -12.88
N ILE A 80 3.53 30.85 -14.04
CA ILE A 80 4.93 31.18 -14.30
C ILE A 80 5.40 32.33 -13.40
N GLY A 81 4.58 33.35 -13.18
CA GLY A 81 4.90 34.44 -12.26
C GLY A 81 5.05 33.99 -10.80
N LEU A 82 4.57 32.81 -10.43
CA LEU A 82 4.72 32.24 -9.08
C LEU A 82 5.82 31.18 -9.00
N PHE A 83 5.93 30.32 -10.01
CA PHE A 83 6.78 29.13 -10.01
C PHE A 83 8.00 29.23 -10.95
N GLY A 84 7.99 30.18 -11.88
CA GLY A 84 9.08 30.47 -12.82
C GLY A 84 9.55 29.23 -13.58
N ALA A 85 10.85 28.93 -13.46
CA ALA A 85 11.52 27.78 -14.07
C ALA A 85 10.92 26.41 -13.72
N PHE A 86 10.12 26.30 -12.65
CA PHE A 86 9.40 25.06 -12.35
C PHE A 86 8.32 24.73 -13.39
N TYR A 87 7.75 25.73 -14.09
CA TYR A 87 6.73 25.49 -15.11
C TYR A 87 7.19 24.55 -16.25
N PRO A 88 8.29 24.83 -16.97
CA PRO A 88 8.77 23.92 -18.01
C PRO A 88 9.17 22.56 -17.42
N ILE A 89 9.82 22.51 -16.26
CA ILE A 89 10.16 21.24 -15.59
C ILE A 89 8.90 20.41 -15.32
N PHE A 90 7.85 21.03 -14.76
CA PHE A 90 6.61 20.35 -14.41
C PHE A 90 5.89 19.80 -15.64
N LEU A 91 5.82 20.56 -16.73
CA LEU A 91 5.20 20.08 -17.96
C LEU A 91 5.95 18.91 -18.57
N THR A 92 7.28 18.98 -18.65
CA THR A 92 8.10 17.89 -19.16
C THR A 92 7.98 16.64 -18.29
N LEU A 93 8.01 16.82 -16.97
CA LEU A 93 7.81 15.74 -15.99
C LEU A 93 6.44 15.07 -16.12
N ARG A 94 5.36 15.86 -16.25
CA ARG A 94 3.98 15.36 -16.41
C ARG A 94 3.79 14.58 -17.71
N ASN A 95 4.50 14.97 -18.77
CA ASN A 95 4.44 14.30 -20.07
C ASN A 95 5.42 13.12 -20.19
N SER A 96 6.17 12.82 -19.14
CA SER A 96 7.17 11.75 -19.15
C SER A 96 6.53 10.36 -19.08
N ARG A 97 7.25 9.36 -19.63
CA ARG A 97 6.83 7.94 -19.60
C ARG A 97 6.60 7.36 -18.19
N PRO A 98 7.41 7.66 -17.16
CA PRO A 98 7.18 7.10 -15.82
C PRO A 98 5.99 7.75 -15.09
N TRP A 99 5.50 8.92 -15.53
CA TRP A 99 4.43 9.66 -14.83
C TRP A 99 3.13 8.87 -14.63
N PRO A 100 2.55 8.21 -15.66
CA PRO A 100 1.34 7.40 -15.48
C PRO A 100 1.58 6.18 -14.58
N GLY A 101 2.80 5.64 -14.55
CA GLY A 101 3.19 4.55 -13.66
C GLY A 101 3.13 4.95 -12.19
N LEU A 102 3.59 6.16 -11.86
CA LEU A 102 3.47 6.70 -10.50
C LEU A 102 2.01 6.90 -10.10
N GLN A 103 1.19 7.44 -11.00
CA GLN A 103 -0.25 7.59 -10.75
C GLN A 103 -0.89 6.23 -10.50
N LYS A 104 -0.62 5.22 -11.33
CA LYS A 104 -1.13 3.84 -11.14
C LYS A 104 -0.78 3.25 -9.78
N ILE A 105 0.46 3.45 -9.31
CA ILE A 105 0.90 2.99 -7.98
C ILE A 105 0.15 3.73 -6.87
N ALA A 106 0.04 5.05 -6.98
CA ALA A 106 -0.67 5.89 -6.02
C ALA A 106 -2.17 5.52 -5.91
N LYS A 107 -2.82 5.22 -7.04
CA LYS A 107 -4.20 4.74 -7.08
C LYS A 107 -4.39 3.42 -6.34
N ARG A 108 -3.42 2.51 -6.46
CA ARG A 108 -3.49 1.20 -5.83
C ARG A 108 -3.22 1.26 -4.34
N SER A 109 -2.27 2.07 -3.91
CA SER A 109 -1.90 2.19 -2.51
C SER A 109 -1.52 3.63 -2.17
N ARG A 110 -2.32 4.27 -1.31
CA ARG A 110 -2.07 5.65 -0.85
C ARG A 110 -0.68 5.78 -0.21
N GLY A 111 -0.27 4.80 0.59
CA GLY A 111 1.06 4.75 1.21
C GLY A 111 2.20 4.73 0.19
N ALA A 112 2.02 3.98 -0.90
CA ALA A 112 2.97 3.95 -2.01
C ALA A 112 3.06 5.29 -2.76
N GLY A 113 1.92 5.97 -2.94
CA GLY A 113 1.88 7.32 -3.50
C GLY A 113 2.58 8.36 -2.62
N ILE A 114 2.43 8.27 -1.29
CA ILE A 114 3.16 9.15 -0.35
C ILE A 114 4.66 8.88 -0.41
N ALA A 115 5.08 7.61 -0.46
CA ALA A 115 6.47 7.22 -0.62
C ALA A 115 7.07 7.78 -1.93
N CYS A 116 6.29 7.73 -3.02
CA CYS A 116 6.64 8.35 -4.29
C CYS A 116 6.90 9.85 -4.13
N LEU A 117 6.00 10.59 -3.48
CA LEU A 117 6.20 12.04 -3.26
C LEU A 117 7.44 12.33 -2.42
N LYS A 118 7.75 11.50 -1.40
CA LYS A 118 8.97 11.66 -0.59
C LYS A 118 10.26 11.44 -1.38
N LEU A 119 10.21 10.61 -2.43
CA LEU A 119 11.34 10.41 -3.34
C LEU A 119 11.41 11.53 -4.39
N LEU A 120 10.28 11.89 -4.99
CA LEU A 120 10.21 12.81 -6.12
C LEU A 120 10.49 14.26 -5.72
N LEU A 121 9.93 14.74 -4.61
CA LEU A 121 10.06 16.15 -4.20
C LEU A 121 11.51 16.57 -3.95
N PRO A 122 12.34 15.81 -3.20
CA PRO A 122 13.76 16.13 -3.06
C PRO A 122 14.50 16.17 -4.39
N LEU A 123 14.19 15.28 -5.33
CA LEU A 123 14.86 15.25 -6.64
C LEU A 123 14.53 16.49 -7.47
N ILE A 124 13.27 16.93 -7.42
CA ILE A 124 12.84 18.16 -8.10
C ILE A 124 13.52 19.38 -7.47
N TYR A 125 13.55 19.46 -6.13
CA TYR A 125 14.25 20.56 -5.44
C TYR A 125 15.75 20.55 -5.74
N ASP A 126 16.40 19.38 -5.69
CA ASP A 126 17.81 19.22 -6.04
C ASP A 126 18.07 19.67 -7.48
N LEU A 127 17.20 19.31 -8.43
CA LEU A 127 17.34 19.70 -9.82
C LEU A 127 17.29 21.23 -9.95
N MET A 128 16.30 21.88 -9.35
CA MET A 128 16.19 23.35 -9.37
C MET A 128 17.37 24.04 -8.68
N GLU A 129 17.92 23.45 -7.62
CA GLU A 129 19.05 24.01 -6.86
C GLU A 129 20.42 23.80 -7.52
N ARG A 130 20.64 22.67 -8.21
CA ARG A 130 21.93 22.33 -8.85
C ARG A 130 22.38 23.40 -9.85
N PHE A 131 21.44 23.99 -10.57
CA PHE A 131 21.71 25.06 -11.53
C PHE A 131 21.86 26.43 -10.86
N SER A 132 21.46 26.57 -9.60
CA SER A 132 21.64 27.79 -8.81
C SER A 132 23.01 27.87 -8.13
N ALA A 133 23.57 26.72 -7.74
CA ALA A 133 24.83 26.61 -6.99
C ALA A 133 26.09 26.83 -7.84
N ALA A 134 25.96 27.07 -9.15
CA ALA A 134 27.02 27.62 -10.00
C ALA A 134 27.44 29.06 -9.60
N ARG A 135 26.89 29.57 -8.49
CA ARG A 135 27.02 30.92 -7.95
C ARG A 135 28.46 31.39 -7.71
N ASP A 136 29.42 30.54 -7.31
CA ASP A 136 30.72 31.05 -6.83
C ASP A 136 31.96 30.15 -7.05
N GLY A 137 31.84 29.01 -7.74
CA GLY A 137 32.97 28.10 -7.95
C GLY A 137 33.28 27.93 -9.42
N GLY A 138 34.42 28.45 -9.89
CA GLY A 138 34.98 28.27 -11.24
C GLY A 138 35.32 26.82 -11.62
N SER A 139 34.62 25.85 -11.06
CA SER A 139 34.77 24.45 -11.37
C SER A 139 33.67 24.06 -12.36
N LYS A 140 34.01 24.12 -13.64
CA LYS A 140 33.41 23.28 -14.70
C LYS A 140 33.63 21.81 -14.32
N THR A 141 33.00 21.33 -13.25
CA THR A 141 33.28 19.99 -12.71
C THR A 141 32.36 19.01 -13.41
N GLY A 142 32.89 18.44 -14.49
CA GLY A 142 32.63 17.07 -14.92
C GLY A 142 31.32 16.74 -15.62
N LEU A 143 30.22 17.48 -15.42
CA LEU A 143 28.92 17.05 -15.94
C LEU A 143 28.65 17.46 -17.41
N PHE A 144 29.35 18.48 -17.92
CA PHE A 144 29.00 19.15 -19.19
C PHE A 144 30.13 19.20 -20.23
N LYS A 145 31.13 18.31 -20.16
CA LYS A 145 32.12 18.17 -21.24
C LYS A 145 31.50 17.37 -22.38
N GLY A 146 31.14 18.05 -23.48
CA GLY A 146 30.72 17.38 -24.73
C GLY A 146 29.40 17.84 -25.34
N PHE A 147 28.79 18.90 -24.81
CA PHE A 147 27.58 19.49 -25.39
C PHE A 147 27.90 20.27 -26.68
N ASP A 148 26.99 20.22 -27.64
CA ASP A 148 27.05 21.05 -28.84
C ASP A 148 26.82 22.54 -28.47
N ALA A 149 27.20 23.45 -29.37
CA ALA A 149 27.09 24.89 -29.11
C ALA A 149 25.63 25.34 -28.88
N GLU A 150 24.68 24.59 -29.43
CA GLU A 150 23.24 24.85 -29.32
C GLU A 150 22.70 24.49 -27.93
N THR A 151 23.04 23.32 -27.39
CA THR A 151 22.67 22.92 -26.02
C THR A 151 23.35 23.80 -24.97
N GLU A 152 24.57 24.27 -25.21
CA GLU A 152 25.22 25.24 -24.29
C GLU A 152 24.48 26.58 -24.28
N ALA A 153 23.98 27.06 -25.42
CA ALA A 153 23.18 28.28 -25.49
C ALA A 153 21.85 28.14 -24.74
N ILE A 154 21.17 27.00 -24.90
CA ILE A 154 19.91 26.68 -24.21
C ILE A 154 20.12 26.55 -22.70
N LEU A 155 21.19 25.90 -22.26
CA LEU A 155 21.57 25.80 -20.86
C LEU A 155 21.72 27.19 -20.23
N ARG A 156 22.43 28.12 -20.89
CA ARG A 156 22.64 29.48 -20.39
C ARG A 156 21.33 30.26 -20.26
N GLU A 157 20.41 30.08 -21.19
CA GLU A 157 19.07 30.69 -21.07
C GLU A 157 18.25 30.09 -19.95
N PHE A 158 18.26 28.77 -19.80
CA PHE A 158 17.59 28.10 -18.69
C PHE A 158 18.17 28.54 -17.34
N GLU A 159 19.49 28.67 -17.23
CA GLU A 159 20.17 29.19 -16.04
C GLU A 159 19.77 30.64 -15.75
N LYS A 160 19.62 31.48 -16.80
CA LYS A 160 19.11 32.85 -16.65
C LYS A 160 17.68 32.85 -16.09
N ILE A 161 16.80 32.00 -16.61
CA ILE A 161 15.41 31.87 -16.14
C ILE A 161 15.37 31.40 -14.68
N LEU A 162 16.21 30.43 -14.31
CA LEU A 162 16.34 29.95 -12.94
C LEU A 162 16.82 31.05 -11.99
N LYS A 163 17.83 31.83 -12.38
CA LYS A 163 18.33 32.97 -11.60
C LYS A 163 17.23 34.02 -11.39
N GLN A 164 16.52 34.37 -12.46
CA GLN A 164 15.38 35.28 -12.37
C GLN A 164 14.27 34.73 -11.46
N THR A 165 13.99 33.43 -11.53
CA THR A 165 13.02 32.74 -10.67
C THR A 165 13.42 32.80 -9.19
N LEU A 166 14.69 32.59 -8.88
CA LEU A 166 15.20 32.66 -7.51
C LEU A 166 15.15 34.09 -6.97
N LEU A 167 15.52 35.09 -7.78
CA LEU A 167 15.41 36.50 -7.40
C LEU A 167 13.96 36.91 -7.11
N LEU A 168 12.99 36.43 -7.89
CA LEU A 168 11.57 36.63 -7.60
C LEU A 168 11.14 36.06 -6.25
N TRP A 169 11.72 34.92 -5.87
CA TRP A 169 11.39 34.27 -4.61
C TRP A 169 12.05 34.95 -3.41
N GLU A 170 13.28 35.42 -3.58
CA GLU A 170 13.98 36.24 -2.58
C GLU A 170 13.26 37.57 -2.35
N SER A 171 12.79 38.25 -3.41
CA SER A 171 12.06 39.53 -3.27
C SER A 171 10.73 39.37 -2.54
N ARG A 172 9.97 38.29 -2.81
CA ARG A 172 8.71 38.01 -2.11
C ARG A 172 8.87 37.71 -0.63
N ASN A 173 9.93 37.00 -0.25
CA ASN A 173 10.19 36.75 1.17
C ASN A 173 10.53 38.04 1.93
N SER A 174 11.18 38.98 1.27
CA SER A 174 11.47 40.31 1.83
C SER A 174 10.20 41.15 1.98
N GLU A 175 9.29 41.09 0.99
CA GLU A 175 7.99 41.75 1.05
C GLU A 175 7.08 41.15 2.14
N ASP A 176 7.04 39.82 2.31
CA ASP A 176 6.24 39.16 3.37
C ASP A 176 6.69 39.55 4.80
N LEU A 177 7.96 39.94 4.98
CA LEU A 177 8.47 40.49 6.25
C LEU A 177 8.15 41.99 6.41
N SER A 178 7.97 42.71 5.31
CA SER A 178 7.69 44.16 5.25
C SER A 178 6.20 44.51 5.43
N VAL A 179 5.29 43.61 5.02
CA VAL A 179 3.82 43.84 5.00
C VAL A 179 3.19 44.08 6.38
N ARG A 180 3.94 44.01 7.48
CA ARG A 180 3.43 44.47 8.78
C ARG A 180 3.43 45.98 8.96
N ASN A 181 4.10 46.75 8.09
CA ASN A 181 4.06 48.21 8.12
C ASN A 181 4.04 48.79 6.69
N SER A 182 3.03 49.60 6.41
CA SER A 182 2.83 50.46 5.24
C SER A 182 2.16 49.87 3.99
N GLN A 183 1.39 50.76 3.36
CA GLN A 183 0.37 50.54 2.35
C GLN A 183 0.92 50.00 1.01
N LEU A 184 0.07 49.20 0.37
CA LEU A 184 -0.05 48.90 -1.07
C LEU A 184 1.05 49.48 -1.99
N PRO A 185 1.85 48.63 -2.67
CA PRO A 185 2.54 49.02 -3.89
C PRO A 185 1.96 48.34 -5.14
N SER A 186 2.16 49.04 -6.26
CA SER A 186 1.67 48.83 -7.62
C SER A 186 2.16 47.51 -8.29
N PRO A 187 1.60 47.10 -9.46
CA PRO A 187 1.97 45.83 -10.08
C PRO A 187 3.38 45.91 -10.68
N VAL A 188 4.24 45.10 -10.10
CA VAL A 188 5.68 44.90 -10.37
C VAL A 188 5.96 44.52 -11.83
N SER A 189 6.67 45.40 -12.55
CA SER A 189 7.20 45.23 -13.92
C SER A 189 8.06 43.97 -14.14
N GLY A 190 8.55 43.32 -13.08
CA GLY A 190 9.40 42.11 -13.18
C GLY A 190 8.66 40.79 -13.40
N LYS A 191 7.32 40.76 -13.27
CA LYS A 191 6.54 39.52 -13.49
C LYS A 191 6.32 39.20 -14.97
N SER A 192 6.15 40.23 -15.81
CA SER A 192 6.02 40.10 -17.26
C SER A 192 7.30 39.61 -17.92
N ASP A 193 8.47 40.06 -17.44
CA ASP A 193 9.76 39.72 -18.06
C ASP A 193 10.10 38.23 -17.94
N ILE A 194 9.71 37.58 -16.85
CA ILE A 194 9.98 36.16 -16.62
C ILE A 194 8.98 35.28 -17.36
N TYR A 195 7.74 35.73 -17.49
CA TYR A 195 6.75 35.07 -18.32
C TYR A 195 7.22 34.96 -19.78
N GLU A 196 7.61 36.10 -20.38
CA GLU A 196 8.12 36.13 -21.75
C GLU A 196 9.41 35.31 -21.91
N SER A 197 10.32 35.39 -20.94
CA SER A 197 11.56 34.61 -20.96
C SER A 197 11.29 33.10 -20.96
N VAL A 198 10.36 32.62 -20.11
CA VAL A 198 9.98 31.20 -20.05
C VAL A 198 9.29 30.74 -21.33
N LEU A 199 8.38 31.55 -21.88
CA LEU A 199 7.71 31.20 -23.14
C LEU A 199 8.67 31.16 -24.33
N SER A 200 9.55 32.15 -24.45
CA SER A 200 10.56 32.19 -25.51
C SER A 200 11.48 30.96 -25.45
N PHE A 201 11.81 30.49 -24.25
CA PHE A 201 12.62 29.30 -24.04
C PHE A 201 11.88 28.03 -24.45
N MET A 202 10.59 27.91 -24.12
CA MET A 202 9.77 26.76 -24.49
C MET A 202 9.47 26.67 -25.99
N GLN A 203 9.52 27.80 -26.71
CA GLN A 203 9.30 27.84 -28.17
C GLN A 203 10.53 27.41 -28.98
N LYS A 204 11.68 27.17 -28.35
CA LYS A 204 12.89 26.71 -29.05
C LYS A 204 12.81 25.22 -29.37
N ASP A 205 13.22 24.87 -30.60
CA ASP A 205 13.11 23.51 -31.13
C ASP A 205 13.86 22.46 -30.27
N CYS A 206 15.01 22.81 -29.69
CA CYS A 206 15.81 21.89 -28.86
C CYS A 206 15.52 21.99 -27.35
N CYS A 207 14.53 22.78 -26.93
CA CYS A 207 14.18 22.92 -25.52
C CYS A 207 13.70 21.59 -24.91
N GLN A 208 12.85 20.88 -25.63
CA GLN A 208 12.25 19.63 -25.14
C GLN A 208 13.33 18.55 -24.97
N SER A 209 14.21 18.35 -25.94
CA SER A 209 15.31 17.38 -25.85
C SER A 209 16.31 17.72 -24.75
N PHE A 210 16.58 19.02 -24.53
CA PHE A 210 17.38 19.49 -23.40
C PHE A 210 16.72 19.16 -22.05
N LEU A 211 15.43 19.49 -21.87
CA LEU A 211 14.71 19.21 -20.63
C LEU A 211 14.58 17.71 -20.37
N ASP A 212 14.34 16.91 -21.41
CA ASP A 212 14.30 15.45 -21.30
C ASP A 212 15.68 14.88 -20.91
N GLY A 213 16.76 15.35 -21.52
CA GLY A 213 18.12 14.94 -21.15
C GLY A 213 18.50 15.35 -19.71
N MET A 214 18.06 16.52 -19.27
CA MET A 214 18.25 16.99 -17.90
C MET A 214 17.46 16.15 -16.89
N LEU A 215 16.24 15.73 -17.25
CA LEU A 215 15.35 14.94 -16.41
C LEU A 215 15.60 13.43 -16.50
N GLU A 216 16.41 12.95 -17.42
CA GLU A 216 16.67 11.51 -17.63
C GLU A 216 17.10 10.80 -16.34
N GLY A 217 18.02 11.39 -15.57
CA GLY A 217 18.45 10.82 -14.29
C GLY A 217 17.33 10.75 -13.24
N LEU A 218 16.35 11.66 -13.32
CA LEU A 218 15.15 11.63 -12.50
C LEU A 218 14.18 10.55 -13.03
N TYR A 219 14.02 10.41 -14.34
CA TYR A 219 13.20 9.36 -14.96
C TYR A 219 13.69 7.96 -14.62
N CYS A 220 15.01 7.70 -14.67
CA CYS A 220 15.58 6.43 -14.26
C CYS A 220 15.22 6.11 -12.80
N ARG A 221 15.35 7.09 -11.89
CA ARG A 221 15.01 6.90 -10.47
C ARG A 221 13.52 6.67 -10.25
N MET A 222 12.65 7.38 -10.99
CA MET A 222 11.21 7.12 -10.95
C MET A 222 10.91 5.69 -11.43
N GLN A 223 11.53 5.25 -12.52
CA GLN A 223 11.31 3.92 -13.08
C GLN A 223 11.78 2.81 -12.14
N GLU A 224 12.97 2.95 -11.55
CA GLU A 224 13.49 2.04 -10.52
C GLU A 224 12.52 1.94 -9.34
N PHE A 225 12.02 3.09 -8.86
CA PHE A 225 11.04 3.13 -7.79
C PHE A 225 9.72 2.46 -8.19
N ILE A 226 9.21 2.72 -9.41
CA ILE A 226 7.98 2.10 -9.93
C ILE A 226 8.11 0.58 -9.90
N SER A 227 9.19 0.05 -10.48
CA SER A 227 9.44 -1.39 -10.52
C SER A 227 9.58 -1.98 -9.12
N GLU A 228 10.32 -1.31 -8.23
CA GLU A 228 10.48 -1.77 -6.85
C GLU A 228 9.16 -1.76 -6.06
N MET A 229 8.28 -0.78 -6.30
CA MET A 229 6.98 -0.72 -5.66
C MET A 229 6.01 -1.74 -6.25
N GLU A 230 5.92 -1.89 -7.57
CA GLU A 230 5.03 -2.86 -8.21
C GLU A 230 5.28 -4.30 -7.74
N GLU A 231 6.53 -4.68 -7.51
CA GLU A 231 6.89 -5.99 -6.94
C GLU A 231 6.38 -6.19 -5.51
N ASN A 232 6.25 -5.11 -4.72
CA ASN A 232 6.02 -5.18 -3.29
C ASN A 232 4.68 -4.57 -2.85
N LEU A 233 3.85 -4.11 -3.78
CA LEU A 233 2.55 -3.44 -3.53
C LEU A 233 1.63 -4.28 -2.63
N ASP A 234 1.45 -5.56 -2.93
CA ASP A 234 0.61 -6.44 -2.10
C ASP A 234 1.11 -6.54 -0.64
N LEU A 235 2.43 -6.50 -0.47
CA LEU A 235 3.06 -6.58 0.85
C LEU A 235 2.89 -5.26 1.60
N PHE A 236 2.95 -4.13 0.90
CA PHE A 236 2.59 -2.82 1.46
C PHE A 236 1.13 -2.76 1.92
N ASP A 237 0.20 -3.28 1.12
CA ASP A 237 -1.21 -3.32 1.52
C ASP A 237 -1.40 -4.20 2.77
N THR A 238 -0.69 -5.33 2.85
CA THR A 238 -0.68 -6.19 4.04
C THR A 238 -0.07 -5.47 5.25
N LEU A 239 1.03 -4.76 5.07
CA LEU A 239 1.70 -3.98 6.13
C LEU A 239 0.84 -2.81 6.63
N ALA A 240 0.12 -2.14 5.72
CA ALA A 240 -0.81 -1.09 6.07
C ALA A 240 -2.00 -1.61 6.88
N LEU A 241 -2.48 -2.82 6.58
CA LEU A 241 -3.52 -3.50 7.36
C LEU A 241 -3.03 -3.93 8.75
N LEU A 242 -1.82 -4.49 8.84
CA LEU A 242 -1.27 -4.99 10.10
C LEU A 242 -0.83 -3.87 11.05
N PHE A 243 -0.35 -2.75 10.51
CA PHE A 243 0.16 -1.62 11.28
C PHE A 243 -0.42 -0.29 10.76
N PRO A 244 -1.70 -0.02 11.05
CA PRO A 244 -2.33 1.23 10.64
C PRO A 244 -1.61 2.42 11.30
N GLY A 245 -1.42 3.50 10.53
CA GLY A 245 -0.76 4.72 11.01
C GLY A 245 0.77 4.70 11.00
N ARG A 246 1.40 3.59 10.60
CA ARG A 246 2.86 3.55 10.41
C ARG A 246 3.22 4.03 9.00
N ASN A 247 4.09 5.03 8.92
CA ASN A 247 4.57 5.56 7.65
C ASN A 247 5.62 4.63 7.03
N TRP A 248 5.16 3.70 6.19
CA TRP A 248 6.02 2.79 5.42
C TRP A 248 6.72 3.47 4.23
N SER A 249 6.66 4.80 4.18
CA SER A 249 7.24 5.64 3.13
C SER A 249 8.78 5.66 3.10
N TYR A 250 9.43 4.98 4.05
CA TYR A 250 10.87 4.78 4.04
C TYR A 250 11.24 3.77 2.97
N SER A 251 12.38 4.01 2.30
CA SER A 251 12.84 3.27 1.14
C SER A 251 12.58 1.77 1.30
N VAL A 252 12.05 1.11 0.27
CA VAL A 252 11.86 -0.35 0.25
C VAL A 252 13.18 -1.07 0.60
N LYS A 253 14.34 -0.42 0.41
CA LYS A 253 15.66 -0.87 0.86
C LYS A 253 15.81 -0.97 2.38
N GLU A 254 15.20 -0.08 3.16
CA GLU A 254 15.16 -0.16 4.62
C GLU A 254 14.11 -1.17 5.08
N LEU A 255 12.95 -1.21 4.43
CA LEU A 255 11.96 -2.29 4.63
C LEU A 255 12.58 -3.66 4.39
N LYS A 256 13.35 -3.86 3.32
CA LYS A 256 14.09 -5.11 3.04
C LYS A 256 15.10 -5.48 4.12
N LYS A 257 15.61 -4.51 4.88
CA LYS A 257 16.52 -4.74 6.02
C LYS A 257 15.76 -5.08 7.29
N GLU A 258 14.50 -4.66 7.41
CA GLU A 258 13.68 -4.97 8.56
C GLU A 258 13.39 -6.48 8.61
N PRO A 259 13.68 -7.15 9.75
CA PRO A 259 13.47 -8.60 9.87
C PRO A 259 12.00 -8.98 9.64
N PHE A 260 11.07 -8.07 9.93
CA PHE A 260 9.64 -8.29 9.76
C PHE A 260 9.20 -8.37 8.29
N TYR A 261 9.85 -7.62 7.40
CA TYR A 261 9.59 -7.68 5.96
C TYR A 261 10.00 -9.03 5.38
N VAL A 262 11.19 -9.52 5.77
CA VAL A 262 11.69 -10.83 5.35
C VAL A 262 10.74 -11.92 5.81
N GLN A 263 10.26 -11.84 7.06
CA GLN A 263 9.31 -12.79 7.62
C GLN A 263 7.96 -12.76 6.90
N LEU A 264 7.42 -11.59 6.60
CA LEU A 264 6.16 -11.48 5.85
C LEU A 264 6.28 -11.97 4.40
N LYS A 265 7.39 -11.68 3.73
CA LYS A 265 7.67 -12.19 2.39
C LYS A 265 7.79 -13.71 2.40
N MET A 266 8.51 -14.26 3.39
CA MET A 266 8.60 -15.70 3.60
C MET A 266 7.23 -16.31 3.90
N LEU A 267 6.42 -15.68 4.75
CA LEU A 267 5.07 -16.13 5.09
C LEU A 267 4.17 -16.18 3.85
N LYS A 268 4.21 -15.15 3.01
CA LYS A 268 3.46 -15.13 1.73
C LYS A 268 3.95 -16.20 0.77
N ASN A 269 5.25 -16.45 0.72
CA ASN A 269 5.81 -17.54 -0.07
C ASN A 269 5.36 -18.91 0.46
N TYR A 270 5.34 -19.10 1.78
CA TYR A 270 4.84 -20.30 2.41
C TYR A 270 3.34 -20.46 2.16
N SER A 271 2.52 -19.43 2.34
CA SER A 271 1.08 -19.50 2.08
C SER A 271 0.80 -19.89 0.63
N ALA A 272 1.49 -19.27 -0.34
CA ALA A 272 1.39 -19.63 -1.74
C ALA A 272 1.84 -21.07 -2.02
N PHE A 273 2.88 -21.56 -1.32
CA PHE A 273 3.31 -22.95 -1.39
C PHE A 273 2.27 -23.92 -0.83
N PHE A 274 1.66 -23.59 0.32
CA PHE A 274 0.58 -24.36 0.95
C PHE A 274 -0.68 -24.41 0.07
N GLU A 275 -1.03 -23.32 -0.61
CA GLU A 275 -2.17 -23.26 -1.52
C GLU A 275 -1.97 -24.09 -2.79
N LYS A 276 -0.75 -24.10 -3.34
CA LYS A 276 -0.40 -24.86 -4.55
C LYS A 276 -0.33 -26.36 -4.31
N ASN A 277 -0.11 -26.79 -3.07
CA ASN A 277 0.08 -28.20 -2.74
C ASN A 277 -1.21 -28.83 -2.17
N PRO A 278 -1.92 -29.71 -2.93
CA PRO A 278 -3.23 -30.22 -2.54
C PRO A 278 -3.19 -31.07 -1.27
N ASP A 279 -2.07 -31.74 -1.00
CA ASP A 279 -1.93 -32.59 0.20
C ASP A 279 -1.77 -31.75 1.47
N LEU A 280 -1.02 -30.65 1.41
CA LEU A 280 -0.92 -29.72 2.53
C LEU A 280 -2.23 -28.97 2.77
N ARG A 281 -2.96 -28.62 1.71
CA ARG A 281 -4.31 -28.06 1.82
C ARG A 281 -5.29 -29.03 2.50
N ARG A 282 -5.20 -30.34 2.18
CA ARG A 282 -5.95 -31.38 2.90
C ARG A 282 -5.57 -31.38 4.38
N ILE A 283 -4.28 -31.38 4.71
CA ILE A 283 -3.78 -31.37 6.10
C ILE A 283 -4.25 -30.13 6.86
N VAL A 284 -4.17 -28.94 6.26
CA VAL A 284 -4.67 -27.69 6.86
C VAL A 284 -6.18 -27.75 7.08
N ASN A 285 -6.95 -28.27 6.13
CA ASN A 285 -8.40 -28.49 6.31
C ASN A 285 -8.71 -29.51 7.41
N PHE A 286 -7.85 -30.51 7.62
CA PHE A 286 -7.97 -31.46 8.73
C PHE A 286 -7.63 -30.81 10.08
N ILE A 287 -6.69 -29.85 10.12
CA ILE A 287 -6.31 -29.13 11.33
C ILE A 287 -7.32 -28.04 11.69
N GLY A 288 -7.78 -27.26 10.71
CA GLY A 288 -8.75 -26.16 10.89
C GLY A 288 -10.16 -26.60 11.28
N ARG A 289 -10.46 -27.91 11.22
CA ARG A 289 -11.70 -28.51 11.74
C ARG A 289 -11.63 -28.94 13.20
N ARG A 290 -10.56 -28.57 13.94
CA ARG A 290 -10.39 -28.96 15.35
C ARG A 290 -10.87 -27.92 16.36
N GLU A 291 -11.27 -26.73 15.91
CA GLU A 291 -11.96 -25.72 16.73
C GLU A 291 -13.44 -25.66 16.37
N PHE A 292 -14.18 -26.71 16.71
CA PHE A 292 -15.61 -26.60 16.98
C PHE A 292 -16.01 -27.83 17.78
N ASP A 293 -16.56 -27.59 18.99
CA ASP A 293 -17.17 -28.64 19.80
C ASP A 293 -18.08 -29.50 18.91
N PRO A 294 -17.96 -30.84 18.95
CA PRO A 294 -18.92 -31.65 18.24
C PRO A 294 -20.29 -31.39 18.87
N PRO A 295 -21.35 -31.15 18.08
CA PRO A 295 -22.71 -31.17 18.62
C PRO A 295 -22.88 -32.52 19.32
N ALA A 296 -23.45 -32.49 20.52
CA ALA A 296 -23.53 -33.62 21.47
C ALA A 296 -24.33 -34.84 20.96
N ASP A 297 -24.61 -34.94 19.66
CA ASP A 297 -25.32 -36.05 19.06
C ASP A 297 -24.38 -37.01 18.32
N ARG A 298 -24.09 -38.10 19.03
CA ARG A 298 -23.79 -39.44 18.50
C ARG A 298 -22.50 -39.59 17.70
N ILE A 299 -21.37 -39.21 18.29
CA ILE A 299 -20.11 -39.92 18.00
C ILE A 299 -20.23 -41.32 18.57
N ARG A 300 -20.61 -42.30 17.74
CA ARG A 300 -20.50 -43.73 18.09
C ARG A 300 -19.04 -44.12 18.07
N TYR A 301 -18.40 -44.11 19.23
CA TYR A 301 -17.07 -44.67 19.41
C TYR A 301 -17.09 -46.17 19.08
N SER A 302 -16.25 -46.60 18.15
CA SER A 302 -16.02 -48.01 17.85
C SER A 302 -15.51 -48.73 19.12
N PRO A 303 -16.09 -49.87 19.52
CA PRO A 303 -15.73 -50.56 20.76
C PRO A 303 -14.39 -51.32 20.69
N PHE A 304 -13.69 -51.31 19.55
CA PHE A 304 -12.60 -52.26 19.27
C PHE A 304 -11.17 -51.72 19.41
N GLY A 305 -10.94 -50.55 20.00
CA GLY A 305 -9.59 -50.02 20.20
C GLY A 305 -9.40 -49.38 21.56
N LYS A 306 -9.42 -50.18 22.63
CA LYS A 306 -9.49 -49.74 24.03
C LYS A 306 -8.11 -49.72 24.68
N ASN A 307 -7.41 -48.58 24.65
CA ASN A 307 -6.02 -48.48 25.13
C ASN A 307 -5.86 -47.81 26.51
N ARG A 308 -6.94 -47.34 27.15
CA ARG A 308 -6.85 -46.69 28.47
C ARG A 308 -8.08 -46.96 29.35
N ILE A 309 -7.82 -47.37 30.60
CA ILE A 309 -8.81 -47.46 31.68
C ILE A 309 -9.07 -46.04 32.19
N GLN A 310 -10.34 -45.61 32.18
CA GLN A 310 -10.74 -44.28 32.65
C GLN A 310 -11.36 -44.34 34.05
N THR A 311 -12.35 -45.20 34.26
CA THR A 311 -13.04 -45.37 35.55
C THR A 311 -13.57 -46.80 35.71
N VAL A 312 -14.06 -47.14 36.90
CA VAL A 312 -14.82 -48.37 37.17
C VAL A 312 -16.30 -48.01 37.25
N ARG A 313 -17.16 -48.76 36.56
CA ARG A 313 -18.62 -48.56 36.57
C ARG A 313 -19.37 -49.88 36.66
N PHE A 314 -20.61 -49.81 37.12
CA PHE A 314 -21.56 -50.92 37.03
C PHE A 314 -22.03 -51.12 35.59
N SER A 315 -22.01 -52.35 35.11
CA SER A 315 -22.48 -52.77 33.80
C SER A 315 -22.96 -54.23 33.87
N ASP A 316 -23.72 -54.62 32.86
CA ASP A 316 -24.10 -55.98 32.51
C ASP A 316 -23.05 -56.69 31.60
N SER A 317 -22.00 -55.98 31.15
CA SER A 317 -21.06 -56.48 30.15
C SER A 317 -19.94 -57.33 30.75
N ILE A 318 -19.87 -58.60 30.34
CA ILE A 318 -18.82 -59.56 30.71
C ILE A 318 -17.44 -59.15 30.11
N ASN A 319 -17.44 -58.45 28.98
CA ASN A 319 -16.23 -58.20 28.19
C ASN A 319 -15.23 -57.25 28.87
N ASN A 320 -15.67 -56.41 29.81
CA ASN A 320 -14.78 -55.49 30.54
C ASN A 320 -14.85 -55.73 32.06
N LEU A 321 -15.23 -56.92 32.49
CA LEU A 321 -15.45 -57.23 33.90
C LEU A 321 -14.18 -57.07 34.75
N LEU A 322 -14.30 -56.57 35.98
CA LEU A 322 -13.18 -56.55 36.92
C LEU A 322 -12.75 -57.99 37.29
N PRO A 323 -11.45 -58.27 37.46
CA PRO A 323 -10.97 -59.60 37.89
C PRO A 323 -11.60 -60.08 39.21
N MET A 324 -11.93 -59.16 40.12
CA MET A 324 -12.58 -59.48 41.39
C MET A 324 -14.02 -59.99 41.21
N GLU A 325 -14.74 -59.52 40.19
CA GLU A 325 -16.05 -60.04 39.82
C GLU A 325 -15.92 -61.42 39.16
N ALA A 326 -14.88 -61.66 38.37
CA ALA A 326 -14.62 -62.96 37.75
C ALA A 326 -14.27 -64.02 38.81
N ALA A 327 -13.56 -63.62 39.88
CA ALA A 327 -13.26 -64.50 40.99
C ALA A 327 -14.52 -65.01 41.71
N LYS A 328 -15.65 -64.29 41.66
CA LYS A 328 -16.93 -64.76 42.23
C LYS A 328 -17.44 -66.03 41.55
N LEU A 329 -17.06 -66.30 40.30
CA LEU A 329 -17.44 -67.51 39.57
C LEU A 329 -16.75 -68.78 40.08
N LEU A 330 -15.62 -68.63 40.78
CA LEU A 330 -14.85 -69.76 41.32
C LEU A 330 -15.52 -70.37 42.57
N ASN A 331 -16.36 -69.61 43.28
CA ASN A 331 -17.07 -70.09 44.46
C ASN A 331 -18.55 -70.38 44.14
N PRO A 332 -19.05 -71.61 44.35
CA PRO A 332 -20.43 -71.98 44.01
C PRO A 332 -21.51 -71.15 44.74
N ALA A 333 -21.22 -70.62 45.94
CA ALA A 333 -22.14 -69.75 46.66
C ALA A 333 -22.22 -68.33 46.04
N LEU A 334 -21.08 -67.80 45.57
CA LEU A 334 -21.00 -66.47 44.97
C LEU A 334 -21.37 -66.47 43.48
N LYS A 335 -21.31 -67.61 42.81
CA LYS A 335 -21.74 -67.78 41.42
C LYS A 335 -23.21 -67.40 41.22
N ARG A 336 -24.09 -67.75 42.15
CA ARG A 336 -25.50 -67.33 42.11
C ARG A 336 -25.65 -65.81 42.22
N LYS A 337 -24.87 -65.20 43.11
CA LYS A 337 -24.85 -63.73 43.28
C LYS A 337 -24.30 -63.04 42.04
N PHE A 338 -23.25 -63.57 41.40
CA PHE A 338 -22.72 -63.05 40.15
C PHE A 338 -23.77 -63.00 39.05
N TYR A 339 -24.55 -64.07 38.84
CA TYR A 339 -25.59 -64.07 37.82
C TYR A 339 -26.76 -63.14 38.16
N ALA A 340 -27.10 -62.98 39.44
CA ALA A 340 -28.09 -61.98 39.87
C ALA A 340 -27.57 -60.55 39.59
N ASP A 341 -26.33 -60.24 39.99
CA ASP A 341 -25.68 -58.95 39.75
C ASP A 341 -25.54 -58.67 38.24
N MET A 342 -25.33 -59.70 37.40
CA MET A 342 -25.31 -59.59 35.94
C MET A 342 -26.67 -59.19 35.35
N LEU A 343 -27.75 -59.85 35.79
CA LEU A 343 -29.10 -59.55 35.35
C LEU A 343 -29.57 -58.17 35.81
N GLU A 344 -29.11 -57.72 36.97
CA GLU A 344 -29.39 -56.40 37.52
C GLU A 344 -28.48 -55.29 36.96
N GLY A 345 -27.48 -55.63 36.12
CA GLY A 345 -26.51 -54.67 35.57
C GLY A 345 -25.56 -54.08 36.61
N LYS A 346 -25.33 -54.77 37.73
CA LYS A 346 -24.54 -54.35 38.88
C LYS A 346 -23.14 -54.99 38.92
N LEU A 347 -22.64 -55.54 37.81
CA LEU A 347 -21.26 -56.04 37.78
C LEU A 347 -20.28 -54.87 37.63
N LEU A 348 -19.24 -54.87 38.43
CA LEU A 348 -18.16 -53.91 38.29
C LEU A 348 -17.34 -54.21 37.03
N SER A 349 -17.22 -53.22 36.17
CA SER A 349 -16.53 -53.31 34.88
C SER A 349 -15.62 -52.09 34.66
N TYR A 350 -14.54 -52.28 33.92
CA TYR A 350 -13.68 -51.21 33.45
C TYR A 350 -14.39 -50.39 32.36
N GLN A 351 -14.47 -49.09 32.57
CA GLN A 351 -14.77 -48.15 31.50
C GLN A 351 -13.49 -47.89 30.69
N LEU A 352 -13.43 -48.48 29.50
CA LEU A 352 -12.32 -48.33 28.58
C LEU A 352 -12.67 -47.30 27.50
N LEU A 353 -11.81 -46.30 27.30
CA LEU A 353 -11.92 -45.33 26.21
C LEU A 353 -10.92 -45.67 25.11
N GLY A 354 -11.41 -45.66 23.86
CA GLY A 354 -10.58 -45.81 22.68
C GLY A 354 -10.28 -44.50 21.99
N LYS A 355 -9.05 -44.35 21.46
CA LYS A 355 -8.64 -43.24 20.60
C LYS A 355 -8.48 -43.72 19.17
N HIS A 356 -9.58 -44.06 18.49
CA HIS A 356 -9.54 -44.22 17.03
C HIS A 356 -10.70 -43.48 16.38
N TYR A 357 -10.34 -42.59 15.46
CA TYR A 357 -11.23 -41.93 14.52
C TYR A 357 -11.44 -42.91 13.36
N THR A 358 -12.58 -43.59 13.29
CA THR A 358 -13.00 -44.23 12.04
C THR A 358 -13.77 -43.19 11.25
N GLY A 359 -13.17 -42.68 10.17
CA GLY A 359 -13.93 -41.97 9.14
C GLY A 359 -15.02 -42.87 8.53
N PRO A 360 -15.95 -42.30 7.75
CA PRO A 360 -17.03 -43.07 7.15
C PRO A 360 -16.46 -44.20 6.27
N VAL A 361 -17.02 -45.39 6.44
CA VAL A 361 -16.64 -46.60 5.71
C VAL A 361 -17.10 -46.45 4.26
N SER A 362 -16.21 -46.07 3.35
CA SER A 362 -16.44 -46.28 1.92
C SER A 362 -16.36 -47.78 1.66
N TYR A 363 -17.48 -48.40 1.31
CA TYR A 363 -17.50 -49.76 0.79
C TYR A 363 -16.77 -49.79 -0.56
N THR A 364 -15.45 -50.02 -0.55
CA THR A 364 -14.74 -50.51 -1.72
C THR A 364 -14.65 -52.02 -1.60
N HIS A 365 -15.52 -52.74 -2.30
CA HIS A 365 -15.32 -54.13 -2.64
C HIS A 365 -13.99 -54.26 -3.41
N LEU A 366 -12.94 -54.65 -2.71
CA LEU A 366 -11.73 -55.22 -3.31
C LEU A 366 -11.71 -56.69 -2.94
N THR A 367 -12.32 -57.51 -3.78
CA THR A 367 -12.09 -58.95 -3.85
C THR A 367 -10.62 -59.19 -4.22
N LEU A 368 -9.83 -59.69 -3.26
CA LEU A 368 -8.55 -60.33 -3.55
C LEU A 368 -8.79 -61.83 -3.79
N PRO A 369 -8.23 -62.42 -4.86
CA PRO A 369 -8.41 -63.83 -5.16
C PRO A 369 -7.58 -64.68 -4.18
N THR A 370 -8.27 -65.57 -3.46
CA THR A 370 -7.65 -66.69 -2.76
C THR A 370 -6.98 -67.63 -3.75
N LYS A 371 -5.64 -67.65 -3.76
CA LYS A 371 -4.86 -68.79 -4.27
C LYS A 371 -5.12 -69.99 -3.34
N ARG A 372 -5.88 -70.97 -3.83
CA ARG A 372 -5.92 -72.32 -3.24
C ARG A 372 -4.59 -72.99 -3.51
N ILE A 373 -3.96 -73.46 -2.44
CA ILE A 373 -2.94 -74.49 -2.47
C ILE A 373 -3.69 -75.83 -2.57
N VAL A 374 -3.45 -76.57 -3.66
CA VAL A 374 -3.39 -78.03 -3.72
C VAL A 374 -2.21 -78.37 -4.63
#